data_AF-A0A1F5WCX8-F1
#
_entry.id   AF-A0A1F5WCX8-F1
#
_cell.length_a   1.000
_cell.length_b   1.000
_cell.length_c   1.000
_cell.angle_alpha   90.00
_cell.angle_beta   90.00
_cell.angle_gamma   90.00
#
_symmetry.space_group_name_H-M   'P 1'
#
loop_
_entity.id
_entity.type
_entity.pdbx_description
1 polymer ?
#
loop_
_entity_poly.entity_id
_entity_poly.type
_entity_poly.pdbx_seq_one_letter_code
_entity_poly.pdbx_strand_id
1 'polypeptide(L)'
;MSAGRRNKFMRASKLLAVPSNIEGSETTLSFIPKKGRIRLIDTNLRAAIKPLSPECNMFSMVIKRGERGLVALTVTRPRKDWDETFPFIFEVSFGERDKEPKIDLNKIWIPSSERVGEIVYTNQGYFLQIMTADGKFFSNCDKPDRGATVMKPGLLCRFLLGLSPIDEVERAAIEHSVEESAREQLAKAKAKIEGNDREYWDAITAATEKYNKVAKENKLLQERIEARDLELSRLRPSHKAAVDLANALSKDWQWCLRTETVVALANFGRIIGIDFSRHK
;
A
#
# COMPACT_ATOMS: atom_id res chain seq x y z
N MET A 1 21.88 45.16 49.04
CA MET A 1 21.94 43.70 49.29
C MET A 1 20.77 43.05 48.56
N SER A 2 21.00 42.47 47.38
CA SER A 2 19.94 41.79 46.62
C SER A 2 19.67 40.41 47.23
N ALA A 3 18.43 40.13 47.60
CA ALA A 3 18.00 38.80 48.02
C ALA A 3 18.35 37.78 46.92
N GLY A 4 19.31 36.89 47.21
CA GLY A 4 19.74 35.86 46.28
C GLY A 4 18.56 34.94 45.94
N ARG A 5 18.10 34.99 44.69
CA ARG A 5 17.24 33.94 44.12
C ARG A 5 18.02 32.62 44.24
N ARG A 6 17.71 31.79 45.24
CA ARG A 6 18.23 30.42 45.32
C ARG A 6 17.80 29.71 44.05
N ASN A 7 18.76 29.31 43.21
CA ASN A 7 18.49 28.42 42.08
C ASN A 7 17.83 27.15 42.61
N LYS A 8 16.58 26.90 42.20
CA LYS A 8 15.81 25.72 42.57
C LYS A 8 16.21 24.59 41.63
N PHE A 9 17.33 23.96 41.93
CA PHE A 9 17.67 22.68 41.31
C PHE A 9 16.76 21.61 41.88
N MET A 10 16.12 20.84 40.99
CA MET A 10 15.42 19.63 41.38
C MET A 10 16.23 18.42 40.95
N ARG A 11 16.28 17.42 41.82
CA ARG A 11 16.82 16.12 41.43
C ARG A 11 15.97 15.62 40.27
N ALA A 12 16.61 15.13 39.20
CA ALA A 12 15.88 14.58 38.06
C ALA A 12 14.87 13.52 38.52
N SER A 13 15.30 12.65 39.44
CA SER A 13 14.47 11.65 40.14
C SER A 13 13.23 12.24 40.84
N LYS A 14 13.31 13.45 41.41
CA LYS A 14 12.18 14.08 42.11
C LYS A 14 11.20 14.76 41.15
N LEU A 15 11.69 15.49 40.14
CA LEU A 15 10.84 16.17 39.17
C LEU A 15 10.04 15.16 38.33
N LEU A 16 10.70 14.06 37.97
CA LEU A 16 10.18 13.07 37.05
C LEU A 16 9.50 11.90 37.78
N ALA A 17 9.46 11.94 39.12
CA ALA A 17 8.91 10.92 40.02
C ALA A 17 9.48 9.50 39.85
N VAL A 18 10.79 9.32 40.08
CA VAL A 18 11.57 8.15 39.62
C VAL A 18 12.60 7.65 40.65
N PRO A 19 12.86 6.34 40.74
CA PRO A 19 14.13 5.81 41.25
C PRO A 19 15.32 6.05 40.30
N SER A 20 16.41 6.60 40.81
CA SER A 20 17.71 6.67 40.11
C SER A 20 18.64 5.56 40.61
N ASN A 21 19.16 4.74 39.69
CA ASN A 21 20.21 3.77 40.01
C ASN A 21 21.55 4.32 39.52
N ILE A 22 22.52 4.43 40.44
CA ILE A 22 23.87 4.90 40.16
C ILE A 22 24.76 3.66 40.06
N GLU A 23 25.38 3.47 38.90
CA GLU A 23 26.34 2.40 38.65
C GLU A 23 27.66 3.06 38.21
N GLY A 24 28.60 3.18 39.15
CA GLY A 24 29.90 3.81 38.89
C GLY A 24 29.80 5.31 38.54
N SER A 25 30.29 5.69 37.36
CA SER A 25 30.25 7.06 36.83
C SER A 25 28.99 7.38 36.03
N GLU A 26 28.10 6.41 35.86
CA GLU A 26 26.85 6.50 35.10
C GLU A 26 25.64 6.50 36.03
N THR A 27 24.57 7.16 35.62
CA THR A 27 23.29 7.11 36.34
C THR A 27 22.15 6.87 35.36
N THR A 28 21.28 5.92 35.70
CA THR A 28 20.07 5.62 34.97
C THR A 28 18.89 6.38 35.56
N LEU A 29 18.29 7.29 34.79
CA LEU A 29 17.05 8.00 35.09
C LEU A 29 15.90 7.24 34.41
N SER A 30 15.09 6.51 35.16
CA SER A 30 13.82 5.97 34.63
C SER A 30 12.76 7.10 34.56
N PHE A 31 11.60 6.91 33.97
CA PHE A 31 10.54 7.93 33.98
C PHE A 31 9.21 7.21 34.12
N ILE A 32 8.43 7.47 35.18
CA ILE A 32 7.18 6.74 35.46
C ILE A 32 6.05 7.75 35.68
N PRO A 33 5.12 7.94 34.74
CA PRO A 33 4.02 8.88 34.95
C PRO A 33 3.06 8.38 36.04
N LYS A 34 2.73 9.27 37.00
CA LYS A 34 1.70 8.98 38.02
C LYS A 34 0.26 9.18 37.51
N LYS A 35 0.04 10.03 36.49
CA LYS A 35 -1.23 10.24 35.77
C LYS A 35 -0.92 10.83 34.37
N GLY A 36 -1.35 10.15 33.31
CA GLY A 36 -1.05 10.54 31.91
C GLY A 36 -0.05 9.60 31.24
N ARG A 37 0.12 9.75 29.93
CA ARG A 37 1.04 8.95 29.10
C ARG A 37 2.24 9.82 28.73
N ILE A 38 3.45 9.34 28.99
CA ILE A 38 4.68 10.03 28.55
C ILE A 38 5.21 9.33 27.31
N ARG A 39 5.58 10.12 26.31
CA ARG A 39 6.29 9.66 25.12
C ARG A 39 7.67 10.30 25.13
N LEU A 40 8.71 9.48 25.12
CA LEU A 40 10.06 9.94 24.79
C LEU A 40 10.06 10.23 23.30
N ILE A 41 10.34 11.49 22.94
CA ILE A 41 10.45 11.86 21.53
C ILE A 41 11.87 11.59 21.07
N ASP A 42 12.86 12.12 21.79
CA ASP A 42 14.28 11.81 21.56
C ASP A 42 15.17 12.34 22.69
N THR A 43 16.45 12.04 22.61
CA THR A 43 17.49 12.62 23.45
C THR A 43 18.88 12.45 22.82
N ASN A 44 19.81 13.34 23.15
CA ASN A 44 21.23 13.13 22.83
C ASN A 44 21.96 12.24 23.86
N LEU A 45 21.25 11.75 24.88
CA LEU A 45 21.76 10.81 25.90
C LEU A 45 21.40 9.38 25.52
N ARG A 46 22.06 8.39 26.13
CA ARG A 46 21.75 6.98 25.85
C ARG A 46 20.44 6.60 26.55
N ALA A 47 19.35 6.50 25.79
CA ALA A 47 18.06 6.07 26.32
C ALA A 47 17.72 4.62 25.93
N ALA A 48 17.07 3.90 26.85
CA ALA A 48 16.43 2.62 26.60
C ALA A 48 14.94 2.73 26.95
N ILE A 49 14.07 2.40 25.99
CA ILE A 49 12.63 2.39 26.19
C ILE A 49 12.21 0.94 26.48
N LYS A 50 11.46 0.70 27.56
CA LYS A 50 10.81 -0.60 27.76
C LYS A 50 9.40 -0.55 27.16
N PRO A 51 9.13 -1.21 26.02
CA PRO A 51 7.83 -1.13 25.37
C PRO A 51 6.84 -2.07 26.06
N LEU A 52 5.80 -1.50 26.66
CA LEU A 52 4.55 -2.24 26.93
C LEU A 52 3.41 -1.74 26.01
N SER A 53 3.60 -0.62 25.30
CA SER A 53 2.75 -0.11 24.21
C SER A 53 3.49 1.04 23.47
N PRO A 54 2.92 1.68 22.42
CA PRO A 54 3.46 2.92 21.82
C PRO A 54 3.53 4.12 22.79
N GLU A 55 3.00 3.94 24.00
CA GLU A 55 3.01 4.87 25.11
C GLU A 55 3.97 4.32 26.15
N CYS A 56 4.98 5.11 26.48
CA CYS A 56 6.05 4.64 27.34
C CYS A 56 5.61 4.78 28.80
N ASN A 57 5.22 3.67 29.42
CA ASN A 57 5.05 3.62 30.87
C ASN A 57 6.39 3.80 31.61
N MET A 58 7.50 3.46 30.94
CA MET A 58 8.84 3.68 31.44
C MET A 58 9.88 3.77 30.31
N PHE A 59 10.67 4.84 30.29
CA PHE A 59 11.95 4.88 29.58
C PHE A 59 13.05 5.20 30.57
N SER A 60 14.26 4.74 30.29
CA SER A 60 15.44 4.98 31.10
C SER A 60 16.50 5.71 30.29
N MET A 61 17.26 6.59 30.95
CA MET A 61 18.30 7.40 30.33
C MET A 61 19.59 7.30 31.11
N VAL A 62 20.69 7.07 30.42
CA VAL A 62 22.03 7.02 31.01
C VAL A 62 22.76 8.31 30.70
N ILE A 63 23.26 8.96 31.75
CA ILE A 63 24.12 10.15 31.68
C ILE A 63 25.38 9.91 32.52
N LYS A 64 26.55 10.32 32.01
CA LYS A 64 27.83 10.20 32.73
C LYS A 64 28.13 11.45 33.55
N ARG A 65 28.93 11.29 34.60
CA ARG A 65 29.50 12.43 35.34
C ARG A 65 30.28 13.35 34.40
N GLY A 66 30.08 14.66 34.59
CA GLY A 66 30.66 15.72 33.76
C GLY A 66 29.81 16.07 32.53
N GLU A 67 28.78 15.29 32.18
CA GLU A 67 28.00 15.50 30.97
C GLU A 67 26.74 16.36 31.22
N ARG A 68 26.26 16.95 30.12
CA ARG A 68 24.95 17.60 30.01
C ARG A 68 24.22 17.10 28.76
N GLY A 69 22.90 17.06 28.83
CA GLY A 69 22.05 16.60 27.74
C GLY A 69 20.69 17.31 27.73
N LEU A 70 19.98 17.16 26.62
CA LEU A 70 18.61 17.57 26.45
C LEU A 70 17.74 16.33 26.32
N VAL A 71 16.56 16.42 26.93
CA VAL A 71 15.53 15.40 26.86
C VAL A 71 14.26 16.03 26.32
N ALA A 72 13.79 15.48 25.21
CA ALA A 72 12.60 15.89 24.50
C ALA A 72 11.44 14.96 24.88
N LEU A 73 10.46 15.47 25.63
CA LEU A 73 9.34 14.68 26.15
C LEU A 73 7.99 15.25 25.76
N THR A 74 7.04 14.35 25.55
CA THR A 74 5.64 14.72 25.36
C THR A 74 4.78 14.05 26.41
N VAL A 75 4.02 14.84 27.15
CA VAL A 75 3.07 14.37 28.17
C VAL A 75 1.67 14.52 27.62
N THR A 76 0.96 13.41 27.52
CA THR A 76 -0.44 13.39 27.09
C THR A 76 -1.34 13.16 28.29
N ARG A 77 -2.27 14.08 28.51
CA ARG A 77 -3.29 14.01 29.52
C ARG A 77 -4.63 13.71 28.85
N PRO A 78 -5.21 12.52 29.08
CA PRO A 78 -6.53 12.23 28.53
C PRO A 78 -7.60 13.13 29.16
N ARG A 79 -8.46 13.71 28.33
CA ARG A 79 -9.72 14.38 28.72
C ARG A 79 -10.90 13.56 28.22
N LYS A 80 -12.11 14.01 28.56
CA LYS A 80 -13.35 13.27 28.28
C LYS A 80 -13.60 13.08 26.78
N ASP A 81 -13.25 14.10 25.97
CA ASP A 81 -13.59 14.15 24.54
C ASP A 81 -12.35 14.34 23.63
N TRP A 82 -11.16 14.52 24.21
CA TRP A 82 -9.90 14.73 23.49
C TRP A 82 -8.69 14.49 24.41
N ASP A 83 -7.49 14.41 23.84
CA ASP A 83 -6.24 14.29 24.59
C ASP A 83 -5.48 15.62 24.57
N GLU A 84 -5.13 16.17 25.75
CA GLU A 84 -4.25 17.34 25.79
C GLU A 84 -2.79 16.90 25.79
N THR A 85 -2.01 17.45 24.88
CA THR A 85 -0.61 17.09 24.71
C THR A 85 0.29 18.28 25.04
N PHE A 86 1.20 18.09 26.00
CA PHE A 86 2.14 19.10 26.46
C PHE A 86 3.56 18.61 26.24
N PRO A 87 4.32 19.27 25.38
CA PRO A 87 5.72 18.94 25.17
C PRO A 87 6.66 19.79 26.02
N PHE A 88 7.78 19.19 26.37
CA PHE A 88 8.78 19.74 27.26
C PHE A 88 10.19 19.37 26.78
N ILE A 89 11.11 20.32 26.88
CA ILE A 89 12.54 20.07 26.74
C ILE A 89 13.20 20.39 28.06
N PHE A 90 13.93 19.41 28.60
CA PHE A 90 14.65 19.54 29.86
C PHE A 90 16.15 19.45 29.62
N GLU A 91 16.90 20.41 30.16
CA GLU A 91 18.34 20.26 30.34
C GLU A 91 18.60 19.38 31.56
N VAL A 92 19.32 18.29 31.33
CA VAL A 92 19.77 17.36 32.36
C VAL A 92 21.29 17.48 32.43
N SER A 93 21.80 17.78 33.62
CA SER A 93 23.25 17.88 33.86
C SER A 93 23.67 16.94 34.98
N PHE A 94 24.83 16.31 34.85
CA PHE A 94 25.43 15.54 35.91
C PHE A 94 26.81 16.12 36.23
N GLY A 95 26.88 17.06 37.19
CA GLY A 95 28.14 17.69 37.56
C GLY A 95 29.16 16.69 38.13
N GLU A 96 30.46 16.97 37.97
CA GLU A 96 31.54 16.09 38.45
C GLU A 96 31.43 15.78 39.95
N ARG A 97 31.05 16.79 40.74
CA ARG A 97 30.90 16.72 42.20
C ARG A 97 29.48 16.38 42.64
N ASP A 98 28.55 16.23 41.70
CA ASP A 98 27.17 15.91 42.02
C ASP A 98 27.04 14.44 42.39
N LYS A 99 26.10 14.16 43.28
CA LYS A 99 25.76 12.79 43.67
C LYS A 99 24.75 12.15 42.72
N GLU A 100 24.01 12.97 41.97
CA GLU A 100 22.98 12.53 41.03
C GLU A 100 22.75 13.60 39.95
N PRO A 101 22.18 13.23 38.78
CA PRO A 101 21.78 14.19 37.75
C PRO A 101 20.71 15.16 38.25
N LYS A 102 20.80 16.41 37.80
CA LYS A 102 19.91 17.52 38.17
C LYS A 102 19.26 18.14 36.94
N ILE A 103 18.04 18.60 37.15
CA ILE A 103 17.30 19.46 36.22
C ILE A 103 17.17 20.82 36.88
N ASP A 104 17.65 21.86 36.19
CA ASP A 104 17.45 23.24 36.62
C ASP A 104 16.07 23.71 36.15
N LEU A 105 15.17 23.95 37.12
CA LEU A 105 13.80 24.39 36.83
C LEU A 105 13.70 25.91 36.65
N ASN A 106 14.71 26.65 37.06
CA ASN A 106 14.73 28.11 36.98
C ASN A 106 15.42 28.61 35.71
N LYS A 107 16.21 27.75 35.06
CA LYS A 107 16.60 27.93 33.67
C LYS A 107 15.54 27.30 32.80
N ILE A 108 14.59 28.11 32.34
CA ILE A 108 13.95 27.80 31.06
C ILE A 108 15.12 27.64 30.09
N TRP A 109 15.21 26.49 29.43
CA TRP A 109 16.23 26.31 28.41
C TRP A 109 15.93 27.36 27.32
N ILE A 110 16.73 28.42 27.30
CA ILE A 110 16.64 29.50 26.34
C ILE A 110 17.84 29.28 25.41
N PRO A 111 17.62 28.94 24.14
CA PRO A 111 18.73 28.83 23.19
C PRO A 111 19.50 30.15 23.14
N SER A 112 20.81 30.09 22.92
CA SER A 112 21.59 31.29 22.56
C SER A 112 20.96 31.94 21.32
N SER A 113 21.03 33.27 21.21
CA SER A 113 20.38 34.05 20.14
C SER A 113 20.74 33.63 18.70
N GLU A 114 21.84 32.91 18.50
CA GLU A 114 22.23 32.34 17.19
C GLU A 114 21.55 31.00 16.87
N ARG A 115 20.82 30.42 17.83
CA ARG A 115 20.21 29.08 17.76
C ARG A 115 18.74 29.12 18.12
N VAL A 116 18.09 30.27 17.86
CA VAL A 116 16.66 30.49 18.14
C VAL A 116 15.84 29.58 17.22
N GLY A 117 15.75 28.30 17.60
CA GLY A 117 14.66 27.47 17.18
C GLY A 117 13.42 27.98 17.87
N GLU A 118 12.50 28.55 17.10
CA GLU A 118 11.12 28.68 17.54
C GLU A 118 10.61 27.26 17.75
N ILE A 119 10.62 26.79 19.00
CA ILE A 119 10.13 25.46 19.33
C ILE A 119 8.61 25.51 19.23
N VAL A 120 8.09 25.24 18.05
CA VAL A 120 6.66 25.11 17.81
C VAL A 120 6.24 23.69 18.16
N TYR A 121 5.33 23.62 19.11
CA TYR A 121 4.80 22.42 19.70
C TYR A 121 3.36 22.25 19.25
N THR A 122 3.09 21.40 18.28
CA THR A 122 1.74 21.21 17.73
C THR A 122 1.24 19.79 17.99
N ASN A 123 -0.08 19.68 18.24
CA ASN A 123 -0.80 18.47 18.65
C ASN A 123 -0.85 17.34 17.60
N GLN A 124 0.03 17.35 16.59
CA GLN A 124 -0.11 16.57 15.35
C GLN A 124 1.22 15.94 14.89
N GLY A 125 2.07 15.50 15.82
CA GLY A 125 3.29 14.72 15.50
C GLY A 125 4.58 15.55 15.40
N TYR A 126 4.52 16.84 15.69
CA TYR A 126 5.65 17.76 15.63
C TYR A 126 6.24 17.97 17.03
N PHE A 127 7.56 18.13 17.14
CA PHE A 127 8.20 18.35 18.45
C PHE A 127 9.22 19.49 18.50
N LEU A 128 10.04 19.66 17.46
CA LEU A 128 11.13 20.63 17.49
C LEU A 128 11.34 21.23 16.10
N GLN A 129 11.09 22.53 15.98
CA GLN A 129 11.48 23.33 14.84
C GLN A 129 12.69 24.18 15.23
N ILE A 130 13.72 24.18 14.37
CA ILE A 130 14.89 25.02 14.51
C ILE A 130 14.98 25.93 13.29
N MET A 131 15.03 27.23 13.55
CA MET A 131 15.29 28.26 12.57
C MET A 131 16.78 28.62 12.66
N THR A 132 17.49 28.51 11.54
CA THR A 132 18.86 29.03 11.41
C THR A 132 18.89 30.07 10.29
N ALA A 133 20.05 30.70 10.06
CA ALA A 133 20.24 31.59 8.91
C ALA A 133 20.02 30.85 7.57
N ASP A 134 20.34 29.56 7.55
CA ASP A 134 20.42 28.73 6.34
C ASP A 134 19.14 27.92 6.07
N GLY A 135 18.19 27.86 7.02
CA GLY A 135 16.91 27.20 6.76
C GLY A 135 16.07 26.84 7.99
N LYS A 136 15.03 26.05 7.72
CA LYS A 136 14.10 25.52 8.73
C LYS A 136 14.28 24.01 8.88
N PHE A 137 14.67 23.55 10.07
CA PHE A 137 14.84 22.14 10.40
C PHE A 137 13.71 21.66 11.30
N PHE A 138 13.19 20.48 11.04
CA PHE A 138 12.06 19.92 11.75
C PHE A 138 12.40 18.53 12.27
N SER A 139 12.11 18.27 13.54
CA SER A 139 12.04 16.90 14.03
C SER A 139 10.87 16.20 13.35
N ASN A 140 11.15 15.06 12.72
CA ASN A 140 10.20 14.10 12.15
C ASN A 140 8.82 14.67 11.77
N CYS A 141 8.60 14.92 10.47
CA CYS A 141 7.34 15.45 9.97
C CYS A 141 6.71 14.46 9.00
N ASP A 142 5.46 14.06 9.23
CA ASP A 142 4.70 13.25 8.27
C ASP A 142 4.48 14.02 6.95
N LYS A 143 4.49 15.37 6.98
CA LYS A 143 4.38 16.26 5.83
C LYS A 143 5.12 17.58 6.07
N PRO A 144 6.43 17.67 5.80
CA PRO A 144 7.16 18.94 5.95
C PRO A 144 6.52 20.04 5.09
N ASP A 145 6.49 21.27 5.59
CA ASP A 145 6.17 22.45 4.79
C ASP A 145 7.10 22.51 3.55
N ARG A 146 6.68 23.18 2.48
CA ARG A 146 7.58 23.35 1.32
C ARG A 146 8.86 24.10 1.75
N GLY A 147 10.01 23.45 1.56
CA GLY A 147 11.33 23.98 1.96
C GLY A 147 11.76 23.64 3.39
N ALA A 148 11.01 22.78 4.09
CA ALA A 148 11.36 22.26 5.40
C ALA A 148 12.23 21.01 5.29
N THR A 149 13.27 20.92 6.13
CA THR A 149 14.16 19.75 6.15
C THR A 149 13.92 18.91 7.39
N VAL A 150 13.54 17.64 7.20
CA VAL A 150 13.23 16.70 8.28
C VAL A 150 14.50 16.06 8.81
N MET A 151 14.58 15.94 10.14
CA MET A 151 15.77 15.47 10.83
C MET A 151 15.46 14.64 12.06
N LYS A 152 16.45 13.82 12.47
CA LYS A 152 16.42 13.09 13.73
C LYS A 152 16.48 14.07 14.92
N PRO A 153 15.48 14.07 15.82
CA PRO A 153 15.43 15.02 16.93
C PRO A 153 16.65 14.96 17.87
N GLY A 154 17.32 13.82 18.03
CA GLY A 154 18.53 13.69 18.83
C GLY A 154 19.72 14.50 18.29
N LEU A 155 19.83 14.64 16.96
CA LEU A 155 20.85 15.47 16.33
C LEU A 155 20.54 16.97 16.55
N LEU A 156 19.26 17.33 16.49
CA LEU A 156 18.81 18.68 16.84
C LEU A 156 19.09 18.99 18.32
N CYS A 157 18.87 18.05 19.24
CA CYS A 157 19.24 18.19 20.66
C CYS A 157 20.75 18.46 20.85
N ARG A 158 21.62 17.78 20.08
CA ARG A 158 23.08 18.02 20.11
C ARG A 158 23.43 19.42 19.62
N PHE A 159 22.84 19.84 18.50
CA PHE A 159 23.03 21.17 17.94
C PHE A 159 22.62 22.28 18.92
N LEU A 160 21.45 22.14 19.55
CA LEU A 160 20.93 23.08 20.53
C LEU A 160 21.85 23.25 21.75
N LEU A 161 22.52 22.17 22.19
CA LEU A 161 23.53 22.20 23.24
C LEU A 161 24.90 22.72 22.79
N GLY A 162 25.11 22.92 21.49
CA GLY A 162 26.40 23.27 20.89
C GLY A 162 27.40 22.14 20.88
N LEU A 163 26.92 20.91 20.94
CA LEU A 163 27.76 19.71 20.86
C LEU A 163 28.01 19.27 19.41
N SER A 164 27.24 19.80 18.46
CA SER A 164 27.36 19.55 17.03
C SER A 164 27.30 20.88 16.26
N PRO A 165 28.15 21.09 15.24
CA PRO A 165 28.06 22.25 14.35
C PRO A 165 26.87 22.12 13.40
N ILE A 166 26.46 23.23 12.78
CA ILE A 166 25.34 23.26 11.83
C ILE A 166 25.63 22.40 10.58
N ASP A 167 26.87 22.35 10.10
CA ASP A 167 27.27 21.55 8.93
C ASP A 167 27.03 20.04 9.11
N GLU A 168 27.05 19.54 10.34
CA GLU A 168 26.73 18.14 10.67
C GLU A 168 25.21 17.92 10.57
N VAL A 169 24.44 18.90 11.01
CA VAL A 169 22.97 18.92 10.94
C VAL A 169 22.55 18.93 9.46
N GLU A 170 23.11 19.82 8.66
CA GLU A 170 22.80 19.96 7.23
C GLU A 170 23.11 18.72 6.40
N ARG A 171 24.27 18.09 6.62
CA ARG A 171 24.62 16.85 5.92
C ARG A 171 23.65 15.72 6.21
N ALA A 172 23.30 15.53 7.49
CA ALA A 172 22.32 14.52 7.88
C ALA A 172 20.93 14.82 7.31
N ALA A 173 20.59 16.09 7.13
CA ALA A 173 19.36 16.55 6.50
C ALA A 173 19.29 16.14 5.01
N ILE A 174 20.39 16.32 4.28
CA ILE A 174 20.51 15.92 2.86
C ILE A 174 20.37 14.39 2.72
N GLU A 175 21.09 13.62 3.54
CA GLU A 175 21.01 12.15 3.53
C GLU A 175 19.59 11.66 3.79
N HIS A 176 18.89 12.24 4.77
CA HIS A 176 17.51 11.89 5.08
C HIS A 176 16.56 12.20 3.92
N SER A 177 16.71 13.34 3.27
CA SER A 177 15.89 13.72 2.11
C SER A 177 16.08 12.76 0.94
N VAL A 178 17.31 12.32 0.68
CA VAL A 178 17.61 11.33 -0.36
C VAL A 178 16.99 9.97 -0.02
N GLU A 179 17.08 9.53 1.23
CA GLU A 179 16.50 8.25 1.67
C GLU A 179 14.97 8.26 1.61
N GLU A 180 14.31 9.34 2.06
CA GLU A 180 12.85 9.49 1.95
C GLU A 180 12.40 9.53 0.49
N SER A 181 13.10 10.26 -0.37
CA SER A 181 12.80 10.30 -1.80
C SER A 181 12.90 8.90 -2.42
N ALA A 182 13.93 8.11 -2.06
CA ALA A 182 14.08 6.74 -2.53
C ALA A 182 12.94 5.83 -2.01
N ARG A 183 12.53 5.97 -0.75
CA ARG A 183 11.40 5.21 -0.18
C ARG A 183 10.08 5.55 -0.85
N GLU A 184 9.80 6.83 -1.11
CA GLU A 184 8.60 7.25 -1.84
C GLU A 184 8.57 6.70 -3.26
N GLN A 185 9.70 6.75 -3.96
CA GLN A 185 9.82 6.19 -5.31
C GLN A 185 9.58 4.68 -5.32
N LEU A 186 10.13 3.95 -4.33
CA LEU A 186 9.88 2.53 -4.16
C LEU A 186 8.42 2.22 -3.85
N ALA A 187 7.77 3.01 -2.98
CA ALA A 187 6.36 2.85 -2.67
C ALA A 187 5.47 3.08 -3.91
N LYS A 188 5.75 4.12 -4.70
CA LYS A 188 5.06 4.39 -5.98
C LYS A 188 5.28 3.26 -6.99
N ALA A 189 6.50 2.76 -7.10
CA ALA A 189 6.82 1.63 -7.98
C ALA A 189 6.06 0.36 -7.56
N LYS A 190 6.01 0.05 -6.25
CA LYS A 190 5.27 -1.07 -5.70
C LYS A 190 3.76 -0.97 -5.97
N ALA A 191 3.17 0.19 -5.72
CA ALA A 191 1.76 0.43 -5.99
C ALA A 191 1.41 0.28 -7.49
N LYS A 192 2.33 0.70 -8.38
CA LYS A 192 2.16 0.52 -9.83
C LYS A 192 2.21 -0.96 -10.24
N ILE A 193 3.12 -1.74 -9.66
CA ILE A 193 3.21 -3.19 -9.91
C ILE A 193 1.93 -3.88 -9.43
N GLU A 194 1.48 -3.61 -8.21
CA GLU A 194 0.25 -4.19 -7.65
C GLU A 194 -1.00 -3.82 -8.47
N GLY A 195 -1.07 -2.59 -8.99
CA GLY A 195 -2.12 -2.16 -9.91
C GLY A 195 -2.10 -2.95 -11.22
N ASN A 196 -0.94 -3.06 -11.86
CA ASN A 196 -0.77 -3.82 -13.09
C ASN A 196 -1.09 -5.31 -12.91
N ASP A 197 -0.64 -5.93 -11.81
CA ASP A 197 -0.91 -7.34 -11.51
C ASP A 197 -2.42 -7.59 -11.41
N ARG A 198 -3.16 -6.67 -10.79
CA ARG A 198 -4.62 -6.76 -10.71
C ARG A 198 -5.28 -6.67 -12.09
N GLU A 199 -4.85 -5.74 -12.93
CA GLU A 199 -5.35 -5.62 -14.31
C GLU A 199 -5.09 -6.90 -15.13
N TYR A 200 -3.92 -7.53 -14.95
CA TYR A 200 -3.63 -8.82 -15.60
C TYR A 200 -4.56 -9.93 -15.13
N TRP A 201 -4.85 -10.01 -13.83
CA TRP A 201 -5.80 -11.00 -13.29
C TRP A 201 -7.23 -10.78 -13.78
N ASP A 202 -7.68 -9.53 -13.85
CA ASP A 202 -9.00 -9.19 -14.39
C ASP A 202 -9.11 -9.58 -15.87
N ALA A 203 -8.05 -9.32 -16.66
CA ALA A 203 -7.99 -9.73 -18.06
C ALA A 203 -8.00 -11.25 -18.25
N ILE A 204 -7.26 -12.00 -17.43
CA ILE A 204 -7.28 -13.47 -17.43
C ILE A 204 -8.68 -13.99 -17.07
N THR A 205 -9.34 -13.40 -16.08
CA THR A 205 -10.68 -13.80 -15.65
C THR A 205 -11.70 -13.58 -16.77
N ALA A 206 -11.71 -12.40 -17.39
CA ALA A 206 -12.57 -12.09 -18.52
C ALA A 206 -12.31 -13.00 -19.73
N ALA A 207 -11.05 -13.30 -20.03
CA ALA A 207 -10.69 -14.23 -21.09
C ALA A 207 -11.17 -15.66 -20.79
N THR A 208 -11.07 -16.09 -19.54
CA THR A 208 -11.54 -17.42 -19.07
C THR A 208 -13.06 -17.52 -19.15
N GLU A 209 -13.79 -16.49 -18.75
CA GLU A 209 -15.25 -16.44 -18.89
C GLU A 209 -15.69 -16.51 -20.36
N LYS A 210 -15.02 -15.75 -21.23
CA LYS A 210 -15.27 -15.77 -22.67
C LYS A 210 -14.99 -17.15 -23.27
N TYR A 211 -13.87 -17.77 -22.90
CA TYR A 211 -13.53 -19.12 -23.31
C TYR A 211 -14.61 -20.13 -22.88
N ASN A 212 -15.03 -20.08 -21.62
CA ASN A 212 -16.07 -20.97 -21.10
C ASN A 212 -17.42 -20.79 -21.81
N LYS A 213 -17.77 -19.55 -22.17
CA LYS A 213 -18.98 -19.25 -22.96
C LYS A 213 -18.89 -19.89 -24.35
N VAL A 214 -17.78 -19.69 -25.06
CA VAL A 214 -17.55 -20.28 -26.39
C VAL A 214 -17.54 -21.81 -26.33
N ALA A 215 -16.95 -22.40 -25.29
CA ALA A 215 -16.93 -23.85 -25.09
C ALA A 215 -18.36 -24.42 -24.93
N LYS A 216 -19.24 -23.72 -24.20
CA LYS A 216 -20.66 -24.11 -24.06
C LYS A 216 -21.41 -23.97 -25.38
N GLU A 217 -21.19 -22.90 -26.13
CA GLU A 217 -21.82 -22.68 -27.45
C GLU A 217 -21.38 -23.75 -28.45
N ASN A 218 -20.10 -24.10 -28.49
CA ASN A 218 -19.58 -25.16 -29.34
C ASN A 218 -20.19 -26.53 -28.99
N LYS A 219 -20.33 -26.84 -27.69
CA LYS A 219 -20.97 -28.08 -27.26
C LYS A 219 -22.43 -28.15 -27.75
N LEU A 220 -23.19 -27.06 -27.60
CA LEU A 220 -24.57 -26.98 -28.10
C LEU A 220 -24.66 -27.10 -29.63
N LEU A 221 -23.72 -26.51 -30.36
CA LEU A 221 -23.65 -26.65 -31.80
C LEU A 221 -23.35 -28.09 -32.21
N GLN A 222 -22.46 -28.76 -31.50
CA GLN A 222 -22.11 -30.15 -31.75
C GLN A 222 -23.31 -31.08 -31.52
N GLU A 223 -24.04 -30.89 -30.42
CA GLU A 223 -25.31 -31.62 -30.16
C GLU A 223 -26.35 -31.36 -31.25
N ARG A 224 -26.45 -30.14 -31.79
CA ARG A 224 -27.35 -29.80 -32.91
C ARG A 224 -26.94 -30.45 -34.22
N ILE A 225 -25.64 -30.50 -34.52
CA ILE A 225 -25.10 -31.16 -35.71
C ILE A 225 -25.42 -32.66 -35.64
N GLU A 226 -25.14 -33.31 -34.52
CA GLU A 226 -25.43 -34.72 -34.30
C GLU A 226 -26.94 -35.03 -34.46
N ALA A 227 -27.81 -34.17 -33.92
CA ALA A 227 -29.26 -34.32 -34.08
C ALA A 227 -29.70 -34.18 -35.55
N ARG A 228 -29.14 -33.23 -36.29
CA ARG A 228 -29.43 -33.03 -37.72
C ARG A 228 -28.90 -34.18 -38.58
N ASP A 229 -27.72 -34.71 -38.28
CA ASP A 229 -27.16 -35.85 -38.99
C ASP A 229 -28.00 -37.12 -38.78
N LEU A 230 -28.54 -37.32 -37.58
CA LEU A 230 -29.47 -38.40 -37.29
C LEU A 230 -30.77 -38.25 -38.09
N GLU A 231 -31.33 -37.04 -38.15
CA GLU A 231 -32.53 -36.74 -38.93
C GLU A 231 -32.31 -36.98 -40.43
N LEU A 232 -31.21 -36.47 -40.99
CA LEU A 232 -30.84 -36.72 -42.38
C LEU A 232 -30.65 -38.21 -42.66
N SER A 233 -30.04 -38.95 -41.74
CA SER A 233 -29.84 -40.40 -41.88
C SER A 233 -31.17 -41.16 -41.90
N ARG A 234 -32.19 -40.70 -41.16
CA ARG A 234 -33.56 -41.25 -41.22
C ARG A 234 -34.28 -40.94 -42.52
N LEU A 235 -34.05 -39.76 -43.11
CA LEU A 235 -34.72 -39.33 -44.35
C LEU A 235 -34.05 -39.84 -45.63
N ARG A 236 -32.75 -40.17 -45.58
CA ARG A 236 -32.01 -40.67 -46.76
C ARG A 236 -32.66 -41.90 -47.44
N PRO A 237 -33.12 -42.94 -46.71
CA PRO A 237 -33.73 -44.11 -47.33
C PRO A 237 -35.04 -43.81 -48.05
N SER A 238 -35.92 -42.99 -47.45
CA SER A 238 -37.20 -42.62 -48.06
C SER A 238 -37.01 -41.72 -49.27
N HIS A 239 -36.07 -40.77 -49.20
CA HIS A 239 -35.70 -39.94 -50.34
C HIS A 239 -35.14 -40.78 -51.49
N LYS A 240 -34.24 -41.74 -51.20
CA LYS A 240 -33.70 -42.65 -52.21
C LYS A 240 -34.81 -43.50 -52.85
N ALA A 241 -35.72 -44.06 -52.05
CA ALA A 241 -36.85 -44.84 -52.55
C ALA A 241 -37.78 -44.01 -53.44
N ALA A 242 -38.04 -42.74 -53.10
CA ALA A 242 -38.84 -41.84 -53.91
C ALA A 242 -38.17 -41.53 -55.27
N VAL A 243 -36.86 -41.29 -55.27
CA VAL A 243 -36.08 -41.07 -56.49
C VAL A 243 -36.06 -42.33 -57.37
N ASP A 244 -35.86 -43.51 -56.78
CA ASP A 244 -35.85 -44.79 -57.49
C ASP A 244 -37.23 -45.08 -58.12
N LEU A 245 -38.32 -44.83 -57.39
CA LEU A 245 -39.69 -44.95 -57.89
C LEU A 245 -39.97 -43.97 -59.04
N ALA A 246 -39.58 -42.71 -58.91
CA ALA A 246 -39.75 -41.70 -59.96
C ALA A 246 -38.99 -42.10 -61.25
N ASN A 247 -37.78 -42.63 -61.10
CA ASN A 247 -37.00 -43.15 -62.22
C ASN A 247 -37.66 -44.36 -62.89
N ALA A 248 -38.25 -45.27 -62.12
CA ALA A 248 -38.97 -46.42 -62.66
C ALA A 248 -40.23 -45.98 -63.43
N LEU A 249 -41.07 -45.14 -62.83
CA LEU A 249 -42.27 -44.62 -63.48
C LEU A 249 -41.95 -43.83 -64.75
N SER A 250 -40.87 -43.06 -64.78
CA SER A 250 -40.43 -42.36 -65.99
C SER A 250 -40.07 -43.33 -67.12
N LYS A 251 -39.44 -44.46 -66.82
CA LYS A 251 -39.10 -45.48 -67.82
C LYS A 251 -40.33 -46.20 -68.34
N ASP A 252 -41.23 -46.59 -67.44
CA ASP A 252 -42.47 -47.27 -67.79
C ASP A 252 -43.38 -46.37 -68.62
N TRP A 253 -43.52 -45.10 -68.24
CA TRP A 253 -44.27 -44.11 -69.01
C TRP A 253 -43.71 -43.91 -70.43
N GLN A 254 -42.38 -43.78 -70.55
CA GLN A 254 -41.73 -43.69 -71.85
C GLN A 254 -41.91 -44.96 -72.70
N TRP A 255 -42.01 -46.13 -72.08
CA TRP A 255 -42.27 -47.39 -72.78
C TRP A 255 -43.73 -47.47 -73.25
N CYS A 256 -44.70 -47.18 -72.38
CA CYS A 256 -46.12 -47.16 -72.74
C CYS A 256 -46.40 -46.20 -73.90
N LEU A 257 -45.90 -44.97 -73.84
CA LEU A 257 -46.06 -43.99 -74.92
C LEU A 257 -45.52 -44.51 -76.25
N ARG A 258 -44.35 -45.16 -76.25
CA ARG A 258 -43.79 -45.74 -77.49
C ARG A 258 -44.67 -46.87 -78.02
N THR A 259 -45.11 -47.78 -77.15
CA THR A 259 -45.92 -48.93 -77.55
C THR A 259 -47.29 -48.49 -78.07
N GLU A 260 -47.97 -47.57 -77.40
CA GLU A 260 -49.24 -46.99 -77.86
C GLU A 260 -49.07 -46.25 -79.19
N THR A 261 -47.98 -45.49 -79.36
CA THR A 261 -47.67 -44.81 -80.62
C THR A 261 -47.46 -45.83 -81.75
N VAL A 262 -46.74 -46.92 -81.50
CA VAL A 262 -46.52 -48.00 -82.47
C VAL A 262 -47.82 -48.72 -82.82
N VAL A 263 -48.67 -49.02 -81.82
CA VAL A 263 -49.98 -49.65 -82.04
C VAL A 263 -50.91 -48.71 -82.82
N ALA A 264 -50.94 -47.43 -82.50
CA ALA A 264 -51.72 -46.42 -83.23
C ALA A 264 -51.26 -46.28 -84.68
N LEU A 265 -49.94 -46.23 -84.93
CA LEU A 265 -49.35 -46.20 -86.27
C LEU A 265 -49.67 -47.48 -87.06
N ALA A 266 -49.59 -48.66 -86.42
CA ALA A 266 -49.92 -49.94 -87.06
C ALA A 266 -51.41 -50.03 -87.43
N ASN A 267 -52.31 -49.56 -86.55
CA ASN A 267 -53.74 -49.50 -86.84
C ASN A 267 -54.06 -48.49 -87.94
N PHE A 268 -53.42 -47.32 -87.94
CA PHE A 268 -53.55 -46.34 -89.01
C PHE A 268 -53.06 -46.90 -90.36
N GLY A 269 -51.92 -47.59 -90.38
CA GLY A 269 -51.39 -48.27 -91.55
C GLY A 269 -52.34 -49.29 -92.14
N ARG A 270 -52.99 -50.11 -91.30
CA ARG A 270 -54.04 -51.04 -91.74
C ARG A 270 -55.22 -50.34 -92.39
N ILE A 271 -55.66 -49.20 -91.86
CA ILE A 271 -56.80 -48.43 -92.41
C ILE A 271 -56.46 -47.88 -93.81
N ILE A 272 -55.22 -47.48 -94.04
CA ILE A 272 -54.77 -46.87 -95.32
C ILE A 272 -54.09 -47.87 -96.27
N GLY A 273 -54.05 -49.17 -95.93
CA GLY A 273 -53.47 -50.22 -96.78
C GLY A 273 -51.94 -50.26 -96.82
N ILE A 274 -51.24 -49.68 -95.84
CA ILE A 274 -49.77 -49.65 -95.74
C ILE A 274 -49.32 -50.58 -94.60
N ASP A 275 -48.49 -51.57 -94.93
CA ASP A 275 -47.90 -52.48 -93.96
C ASP A 275 -46.56 -51.96 -93.45
N PHE A 276 -46.56 -51.44 -92.22
CA PHE A 276 -45.36 -50.89 -91.57
C PHE A 276 -44.45 -51.96 -90.94
N SER A 277 -44.76 -53.25 -91.04
CA SER A 277 -43.98 -54.33 -90.39
C SER A 277 -42.61 -54.63 -91.03
N ARG A 278 -42.25 -53.96 -92.14
CA ARG A 278 -41.06 -54.28 -92.95
C ARG A 278 -39.88 -53.31 -92.87
N HIS A 279 -39.93 -52.28 -92.02
CA HIS A 279 -38.80 -51.38 -91.87
C HIS A 279 -38.10 -51.60 -90.53
N LYS A 280 -36.98 -52.34 -90.59
CA LYS A 280 -35.93 -52.32 -89.56
C LYS A 280 -34.93 -51.22 -89.89
#